data_AF-A0A9D9NEI3-F1
#
_entry.id   AF-A0A9D9NEI3-F1
#
_cell.length_a   1.000
_cell.length_b   1.000
_cell.length_c   1.000
_cell.angle_alpha   90.00
_cell.angle_beta   90.00
_cell.angle_gamma   90.00
#
_symmetry.space_group_name_H-M   'P 1'
#
loop_
_entity.id
_entity.type
_entity.pdbx_description
1 polymer ?
#
loop_
_entity_poly.entity_id
_entity_poly.type
_entity_poly.pdbx_seq_one_letter_code
_entity_poly.pdbx_strand_id
1 'polypeptide(L)'
;LAAKKQELSTIVESTSKEEERLRAARQVCAEKIDARTMSAYERIRNSCNNHLAVVSVFNGNACGGCFNTIPPQRLIDIASNKKMIICEYCGRILVNPDFD
;
A
#
# COMPACT_ATOMS: atom_id res chain seq x y z
N LEU A 1 10.18 22.35 -27.43
CA LEU A 1 10.21 22.33 -25.95
C LEU A 1 8.98 22.99 -25.32
N ALA A 2 8.54 24.17 -25.81
CA ALA A 2 7.38 24.90 -25.26
C ALA A 2 6.05 24.11 -25.33
N ALA A 3 5.72 23.52 -26.48
CA ALA A 3 4.51 22.70 -26.64
C ALA A 3 4.44 21.52 -25.66
N LYS A 4 5.55 20.79 -25.47
CA LYS A 4 5.64 19.70 -24.48
C LYS A 4 5.46 20.17 -23.02
N LYS A 5 5.89 21.39 -22.70
CA LYS A 5 5.66 21.98 -21.36
C LYS A 5 4.18 22.37 -21.17
N GLN A 6 3.52 22.83 -22.23
CA GLN A 6 2.11 23.20 -22.19
C GLN A 6 1.20 21.96 -22.10
N GLU A 7 1.50 20.89 -22.83
CA GLU A 7 0.83 19.59 -22.68
C GLU A 7 1.00 19.04 -21.26
N LEU A 8 2.22 19.11 -20.71
CA LEU A 8 2.49 18.69 -19.33
C LEU A 8 1.66 19.50 -18.32
N SER A 9 1.54 20.82 -18.51
CA SER A 9 0.72 21.69 -17.66
C SER A 9 -0.74 21.25 -17.61
N THR A 10 -1.32 20.95 -18.77
CA THR A 10 -2.72 20.50 -18.88
C THR A 10 -2.92 19.14 -18.19
N ILE A 11 -1.96 18.23 -18.32
CA ILE A 11 -2.00 16.91 -17.65
C ILE A 11 -1.91 17.08 -16.13
N VAL A 12 -1.04 17.97 -15.65
CA VAL A 12 -0.90 18.26 -14.22
C VAL A 12 -2.18 18.86 -13.65
N GLU A 13 -2.79 19.83 -14.32
CA GLU A 13 -4.06 20.43 -13.87
C GLU A 13 -5.22 19.42 -13.82
N SER A 14 -5.30 18.53 -14.80
CA SER A 14 -6.33 17.49 -14.82
C SER A 14 -6.14 16.44 -13.72
N THR A 15 -4.88 16.13 -13.36
CA THR A 15 -4.56 15.15 -12.31
C THR A 15 -4.65 15.74 -10.89
N SER A 16 -4.40 17.05 -10.73
CA SER A 16 -4.38 17.73 -9.42
C SER A 16 -5.68 17.57 -8.63
N LYS A 17 -6.84 17.72 -9.30
CA LYS A 17 -8.15 17.58 -8.65
C LYS A 17 -8.37 16.16 -8.11
N GLU A 18 -7.91 15.17 -8.85
CA GLU A 18 -8.04 13.78 -8.46
C GLU A 18 -7.10 13.43 -7.30
N GLU A 19 -5.87 13.95 -7.32
CA GLU A 19 -4.95 13.81 -6.20
C GLU A 19 -5.51 14.41 -4.91
N GLU A 20 -6.08 15.61 -4.96
CA GLU A 20 -6.69 16.26 -3.79
C GLU A 20 -7.84 15.43 -3.22
N ARG A 21 -8.71 14.89 -4.09
CA ARG A 21 -9.81 14.00 -3.69
C ARG A 21 -9.30 12.76 -2.98
N LEU A 22 -8.29 12.10 -3.55
CA LEU A 22 -7.69 10.89 -2.97
C LEU A 22 -6.96 11.18 -1.65
N ARG A 23 -6.32 12.35 -1.52
CA ARG A 23 -5.67 12.79 -0.27
C ARG A 23 -6.69 13.03 0.84
N ALA A 24 -7.81 13.68 0.54
CA ALA A 24 -8.89 13.88 1.51
C ALA A 24 -9.49 12.55 1.97
N ALA A 25 -9.76 11.63 1.03
CA ALA A 25 -10.25 10.28 1.37
C ALA A 25 -9.25 9.52 2.25
N ARG A 26 -7.94 9.60 1.95
CA ARG A 26 -6.88 9.02 2.79
C ARG A 26 -6.94 9.56 4.22
N GLN A 27 -7.12 10.87 4.40
CA GLN A 27 -7.13 11.50 5.72
C GLN A 27 -8.32 11.00 6.57
N VAL A 28 -9.52 10.95 5.98
CA VAL A 28 -10.72 10.43 6.66
C VAL A 28 -10.53 8.97 7.09
N CYS A 29 -9.86 8.16 6.28
CA CYS A 29 -9.53 6.78 6.66
C CYS A 29 -8.45 6.71 7.74
N ALA A 30 -7.43 7.56 7.68
CA ALA A 30 -6.33 7.60 8.64
C ALA A 30 -6.81 7.98 10.05
N GLU A 31 -7.81 8.87 10.17
CA GLU A 31 -8.39 9.27 11.46
C GLU A 31 -9.09 8.13 12.20
N LYS A 32 -9.49 7.07 11.49
CA LYS A 32 -10.13 5.87 12.08
C LYS A 32 -9.12 4.85 12.59
N ILE A 33 -7.83 5.02 12.29
CA ILE A 33 -6.76 4.08 12.62
C ILE A 33 -5.98 4.65 13.80
N ASP A 34 -5.58 3.78 14.73
CA ASP A 34 -4.80 4.21 15.89
C ASP A 34 -3.42 4.77 15.48
N ALA A 35 -2.91 5.71 16.29
CA ALA A 35 -1.66 6.42 15.99
C ALA A 35 -0.44 5.50 15.88
N ARG A 36 -0.39 4.39 16.63
CA ARG A 36 0.73 3.45 16.60
C ARG A 36 0.75 2.69 15.28
N THR A 37 -0.41 2.20 14.85
CA THR A 37 -0.57 1.49 13.57
C THR A 37 -0.30 2.43 12.39
N MET A 38 -0.81 3.65 12.43
CA MET A 38 -0.53 4.66 11.40
C MET A 38 0.96 4.98 11.29
N SER A 39 1.65 5.16 12.43
CA SER A 39 3.10 5.39 12.44
C SER A 39 3.87 4.23 11.79
N ALA A 40 3.49 2.98 12.09
CA ALA A 40 4.10 1.81 11.46
C ALA A 40 3.85 1.77 9.94
N TYR A 41 2.63 2.06 9.50
CA TYR A 41 2.27 2.15 8.08
C TYR A 41 3.11 3.20 7.35
N GLU A 42 3.22 4.41 7.91
CA GLU A 42 3.96 5.51 7.28
C GLU A 42 5.45 5.22 7.18
N ARG A 43 6.03 4.60 8.21
CA ARG A 43 7.42 4.14 8.18
C ARG A 43 7.66 3.15 7.04
N ILE A 44 6.78 2.18 6.85
CA ILE A 44 6.88 1.20 5.76
C ILE A 44 6.70 1.90 4.41
N ARG A 45 5.69 2.77 4.29
CA ARG A 45 5.38 3.51 3.05
C ARG A 45 6.58 4.33 2.58
N ASN A 46 7.25 5.03 3.49
CA ASN A 46 8.40 5.87 3.17
C ASN A 46 9.68 5.05 2.92
N SER A 47 9.78 3.84 3.49
CA SER A 47 10.93 2.96 3.29
C SER A 47 10.89 2.19 1.97
N CYS A 48 9.73 2.09 1.31
CA CYS A 48 9.57 1.35 0.06
C CYS A 48 9.62 2.28 -1.15
N ASN A 49 10.46 1.99 -2.15
CA ASN A 49 10.60 2.84 -3.35
C ASN A 49 9.30 3.07 -4.13
N ASN A 50 8.36 2.13 -4.08
CA ASN A 50 7.05 2.22 -4.73
C ASN A 50 5.94 2.74 -3.81
N HIS A 51 6.25 3.11 -2.57
CA HIS A 51 5.32 3.62 -1.57
C HIS A 51 4.11 2.68 -1.29
N LEU A 52 4.28 1.39 -1.54
CA LEU A 52 3.30 0.35 -1.21
C LEU A 52 3.61 -0.23 0.17
N ALA A 53 2.83 0.15 1.18
CA ALA A 53 2.99 -0.35 2.54
C ALA A 53 2.16 -1.61 2.83
N VAL A 54 1.04 -1.78 2.13
CA VAL A 54 0.12 -2.92 2.28
C VAL A 54 0.02 -3.63 0.94
N VAL A 55 0.13 -4.95 0.94
CA VAL A 55 0.06 -5.80 -0.25
C VAL A 55 -0.66 -7.11 0.07
N SER A 56 -1.36 -7.68 -0.91
CA SER A 56 -1.99 -8.98 -0.80
C SER A 56 -0.99 -10.13 -1.03
N VAL A 57 -1.44 -11.36 -0.76
CA VAL A 57 -0.72 -12.57 -1.18
C VAL A 57 -0.89 -12.74 -2.69
N PHE A 58 0.22 -12.80 -3.41
CA PHE A 58 0.29 -13.00 -4.85
C PHE A 58 0.47 -14.48 -5.19
N ASN A 59 -0.22 -14.96 -6.24
CA ASN A 59 -0.13 -16.34 -6.73
C ASN A 59 -0.24 -17.42 -5.63
N GLY A 60 -1.06 -17.17 -4.61
CA GLY A 60 -1.38 -18.13 -3.53
C GLY A 60 -0.30 -18.33 -2.46
N ASN A 61 0.96 -17.94 -2.70
CA ASN A 61 2.02 -18.15 -1.71
C ASN A 61 3.14 -17.11 -1.70
N ALA A 62 3.05 -16.01 -2.46
CA ALA A 62 4.11 -15.00 -2.53
C ALA A 62 3.66 -13.66 -1.96
N CYS A 63 4.61 -12.85 -1.48
CA CYS A 63 4.31 -11.47 -1.11
C CYS A 63 4.09 -10.62 -2.36
N GLY A 64 2.95 -9.90 -2.47
CA GLY A 64 2.68 -9.03 -3.61
C GLY A 64 3.62 -7.82 -3.77
N GLY A 65 4.52 -7.59 -2.82
CA GLY A 65 5.50 -6.50 -2.90
C GLY A 65 6.93 -6.91 -3.25
N CYS A 66 7.41 -8.05 -2.76
CA CYS A 66 8.79 -8.52 -3.01
C CYS A 66 8.85 -9.89 -3.69
N PHE A 67 7.70 -10.51 -3.93
CA PHE A 67 7.54 -11.80 -4.62
C PHE A 67 8.27 -12.99 -3.96
N ASN A 68 8.78 -12.82 -2.74
CA ASN A 68 9.30 -13.94 -1.95
C ASN A 68 8.17 -14.84 -1.45
N THR A 69 8.48 -16.13 -1.39
CA THR A 69 7.58 -17.18 -0.90
C THR A 69 7.30 -17.00 0.60
N ILE A 70 6.02 -17.04 0.94
CA ILE A 70 5.50 -16.98 2.30
C ILE A 70 5.31 -18.42 2.79
N PRO A 71 5.83 -18.78 3.97
CA PRO A 71 5.64 -20.11 4.56
C PRO A 71 4.15 -20.47 4.75
N PRO A 72 3.76 -21.75 4.61
CA PRO A 72 2.36 -22.18 4.73
C PRO A 72 1.69 -21.80 6.05
N GLN A 73 2.41 -21.89 7.17
CA GLN A 73 1.89 -21.50 8.49
C GLN A 73 1.50 -20.02 8.53
N ARG A 74 2.24 -19.17 7.82
CA ARG A 74 1.95 -17.74 7.73
C ARG A 74 0.77 -17.45 6.80
N LEU A 75 0.57 -18.24 5.74
CA LEU A 75 -0.62 -18.14 4.88
C LEU A 75 -1.89 -18.41 5.69
N ILE A 76 -1.87 -19.40 6.60
CA ILE A 76 -2.99 -19.68 7.51
C ILE A 76 -3.23 -18.50 8.46
N ASP A 77 -2.16 -17.95 9.04
CA ASP A 77 -2.27 -16.76 9.90
C ASP A 77 -2.86 -15.56 9.15
N ILE A 78 -2.45 -15.34 7.89
CA ILE A 78 -2.97 -14.28 7.00
C ILE A 78 -4.45 -14.53 6.70
N ALA A 79 -4.81 -15.75 6.30
CA ALA A 79 -6.20 -16.10 6.03
C ALA A 79 -7.10 -15.95 7.26
N SER A 80 -6.56 -16.19 8.46
CA SER A 80 -7.31 -16.08 9.72
C SER A 80 -7.66 -14.64 10.11
N ASN A 81 -6.98 -13.62 9.56
CA ASN A 81 -7.25 -12.19 9.83
C ASN A 81 -7.31 -11.78 11.33
N LYS A 82 -6.67 -12.55 12.23
CA LYS A 82 -6.71 -12.31 13.68
C LYS A 82 -5.71 -11.24 14.15
N LYS A 83 -4.64 -11.01 13.39
CA LYS A 83 -3.55 -10.10 13.72
C LYS A 83 -2.96 -9.50 12.46
N MET A 84 -2.36 -8.32 12.58
CA MET A 84 -1.55 -7.74 11.50
C MET A 84 -0.30 -8.58 11.27
N ILE A 85 0.00 -8.88 10.01
CA ILE A 85 1.13 -9.73 9.63
C ILE A 85 2.03 -8.96 8.67
N ILE A 86 3.34 -9.02 8.90
CA ILE A 86 4.35 -8.26 8.15
C ILE A 86 5.26 -9.22 7.39
N CYS A 87 5.44 -9.04 6.09
CA CYS A 87 6.38 -9.81 5.28
C CYS A 87 7.78 -9.79 5.92
N GLU A 88 8.38 -10.97 6.14
CA GLU A 88 9.71 -11.09 6.78
C GLU A 88 10.84 -10.58 5.89
N TYR A 89 10.64 -10.54 4.57
CA TYR A 89 11.66 -10.15 3.62
C TYR A 89 11.68 -8.65 3.33
N CYS A 90 10.50 -8.02 3.21
CA CYS A 90 10.40 -6.61 2.81
C CYS A 90 9.69 -5.71 3.80
N GLY A 91 9.17 -6.25 4.92
CA GLY A 91 8.54 -5.45 5.96
C GLY A 91 7.17 -4.87 5.62
N ARG A 92 6.58 -5.22 4.46
CA ARG A 92 5.22 -4.78 4.08
C ARG A 92 4.13 -5.53 4.83
N ILE A 93 3.02 -4.87 5.09
CA ILE A 93 1.82 -5.47 5.71
C ILE A 93 1.18 -6.40 4.68
N LEU A 94 0.92 -7.64 5.08
CA LEU A 94 0.26 -8.67 4.28
C LEU A 94 -1.21 -8.75 4.66
N VAL A 95 -2.08 -8.71 3.66
CA VAL A 95 -3.53 -8.90 3.80
C VAL A 95 -4.00 -10.13 3.03
N ASN A 96 -5.10 -10.72 3.49
CA ASN A 96 -5.74 -11.82 2.78
C ASN A 96 -6.18 -11.33 1.37
N PRO A 97 -5.88 -12.07 0.28
CA PRO A 97 -6.38 -11.74 -1.06
C PRO A 97 -7.91 -11.69 -1.18
N ASP A 98 -8.67 -12.31 -0.28
CA ASP A 98 -10.15 -12.29 -0.29
C ASP A 98 -10.76 -10.93 0.09
N PHE A 99 -9.93 -9.90 0.36
CA PHE A 99 -10.38 -8.53 0.65
C PHE A 99 -10.51 -7.61 -0.58
N ASP A 100 -10.12 -8.08 -1.77
CA ASP A 100 -10.31 -7.34 -3.03
C ASP A 100 -11.76 -7.37 -3.53
#